data_AF-F4CN76-F1
#
_entry.id   AF-F4CN76-F1
#
_cell.length_a   1.000
_cell.length_b   1.000
_cell.length_c   1.000
_cell.angle_alpha   90.00
_cell.angle_beta   90.00
_cell.angle_gamma   90.00
#
_symmetry.space_group_name_H-M   'P 1'
#
loop_
_entity.id
_entity.type
_entity.pdbx_description
1 polymer ?
#
loop_
_entity_poly.entity_id
_entity_poly.type
_entity_poly.pdbx_seq_one_letter_code
_entity_poly.pdbx_strand_id
1 'polypeptide(L)'
;MSTPVGTSLAELLAVPYVMDVQAVRRDDGEWVCRVSYDELPGCVAEGRTPYEALTRLERRRVEILTELHRAGAVPSAPRAPLRI
;
A
#
# COMPACT_ATOMS: atom_id res chain seq x y z
N MET A 1 -22.39 22.21 4.66
CA MET A 1 -21.67 21.29 5.56
C MET A 1 -20.48 20.77 4.79
N SER A 2 -19.25 21.18 5.13
CA SER A 2 -18.05 20.71 4.43
C SER A 2 -17.85 19.23 4.72
N THR A 3 -17.90 18.40 3.68
CA THR A 3 -17.45 17.01 3.75
C THR A 3 -15.97 17.02 4.18
N PRO A 4 -15.57 16.29 5.24
CA PRO A 4 -14.16 16.22 5.59
C PRO A 4 -13.41 15.64 4.40
N VAL A 5 -12.37 16.36 3.96
CA VAL A 5 -11.43 15.88 2.94
C VAL A 5 -10.83 14.57 3.45
N GLY A 6 -11.13 13.45 2.78
CA GLY A 6 -10.60 12.12 3.11
C GLY A 6 -11.62 11.06 3.55
N THR A 7 -12.78 10.93 2.89
CA THR A 7 -13.85 10.03 3.40
C THR A 7 -14.53 9.15 2.35
N SER A 8 -14.00 9.01 1.14
CA SER A 8 -14.45 7.96 0.23
C SER A 8 -13.35 6.95 -0.05
N LEU A 9 -13.72 5.68 -0.26
CA LEU A 9 -12.76 4.65 -0.65
C LEU A 9 -11.98 5.04 -1.92
N ALA A 10 -12.64 5.70 -2.88
CA ALA A 10 -12.00 6.17 -4.10
C ALA A 10 -10.90 7.20 -3.83
N GLU A 11 -11.12 8.15 -2.91
CA GLU A 11 -10.10 9.12 -2.52
C GLU A 11 -8.90 8.47 -1.84
N LEU A 12 -9.15 7.48 -0.95
CA LEU A 12 -8.09 6.73 -0.28
C LEU A 12 -7.25 5.93 -1.29
N LEU A 13 -7.90 5.29 -2.27
CA LEU A 13 -7.21 4.53 -3.31
C LEU A 13 -6.40 5.40 -4.28
N ALA A 14 -6.73 6.68 -4.39
CA ALA A 14 -6.01 7.65 -5.22
C ALA A 14 -4.78 8.27 -4.52
N VAL A 15 -4.55 7.96 -3.24
CA VAL A 15 -3.36 8.41 -2.51
C VAL A 15 -2.11 7.70 -3.05
N PRO A 16 -1.08 8.45 -3.49
CA PRO A 16 0.19 7.84 -3.89
C PRO A 16 1.02 7.44 -2.66
N TYR A 17 1.67 6.28 -2.72
CA TYR A 17 2.54 5.71 -1.68
C TYR A 17 3.97 5.47 -2.19
N VAL A 18 4.99 5.56 -1.30
CA VAL A 18 6.40 5.54 -1.69
C VAL A 18 6.77 4.08 -1.60
N MET A 19 7.09 3.49 -2.75
CA MET A 19 7.46 2.09 -2.76
C MET A 19 8.93 1.95 -2.39
N ASP A 20 9.19 1.31 -1.27
CA ASP A 20 10.50 0.75 -0.97
C ASP A 20 10.66 -0.58 -1.70
N VAL A 21 11.83 -0.79 -2.30
CA VAL A 21 12.15 -1.98 -3.10
C VAL A 21 13.50 -2.52 -2.66
N GLN A 22 13.54 -3.79 -2.25
CA GLN A 22 14.74 -4.43 -1.72
C GLN A 22 14.88 -5.85 -2.28
N ALA A 23 16.11 -6.22 -2.65
CA ALA A 23 16.44 -7.63 -2.86
C ALA A 23 16.75 -8.26 -1.51
N VAL A 24 16.01 -9.31 -1.15
CA VAL A 24 16.15 -9.98 0.15
C VAL A 24 16.41 -11.46 -0.06
N ARG A 25 17.37 -12.00 0.69
CA ARG A 25 17.62 -13.44 0.74
C ARG A 25 16.77 -14.07 1.85
N ARG A 26 15.98 -15.08 1.50
CA ARG A 26 15.18 -15.88 2.43
C ARG A 26 16.04 -16.93 3.14
N ASP A 27 15.46 -17.53 4.18
CA ASP A 27 16.11 -18.55 5.00
C ASP A 27 16.46 -19.82 4.21
N ASP A 28 15.68 -20.12 3.16
CA ASP A 28 15.94 -21.20 2.20
C ASP A 28 17.08 -20.88 1.20
N GLY A 29 17.65 -19.68 1.28
CA GLY A 29 18.70 -19.19 0.42
C GLY A 29 18.21 -18.57 -0.89
N GLU A 30 16.90 -18.58 -1.18
CA GLU A 30 16.29 -17.96 -2.37
C GLU A 30 16.34 -16.43 -2.26
N TRP A 31 16.62 -15.76 -3.38
CA TRP A 31 16.54 -14.30 -3.48
C TRP A 31 15.17 -13.90 -4.04
N VAL A 32 14.55 -12.94 -3.38
CA VAL A 32 13.25 -12.39 -3.77
C VAL A 32 13.28 -10.87 -3.80
N CYS A 33 12.35 -10.28 -4.55
CA CYS A 33 12.06 -8.87 -4.49
C CYS A 33 11.03 -8.64 -3.38
N ARG A 34 11.41 -7.87 -2.35
CA ARG A 34 10.51 -7.36 -1.31
C ARG A 34 10.15 -5.92 -1.65
N VAL A 35 8.86 -5.60 -1.55
CA VAL A 35 8.34 -4.25 -1.72
C VAL A 35 7.44 -3.87 -0.56
N SER A 36 7.46 -2.60 -0.16
CA SER A 36 6.58 -2.07 0.91
C SER A 36 6.11 -0.65 0.64
N TYR A 37 5.00 -0.30 1.28
CA TYR A 37 4.56 1.07 1.49
C TYR A 37 4.67 1.36 2.98
N ASP A 38 5.77 1.99 3.40
CA ASP A 38 6.05 2.24 4.83
C ASP A 38 5.01 3.19 5.46
N GLU A 39 4.36 4.04 4.64
CA GLU A 39 3.24 4.87 5.05
C GLU A 39 1.96 4.06 5.39
N LEU A 40 1.91 2.77 5.03
CA LEU A 40 0.82 1.84 5.29
C LEU A 40 1.32 0.63 6.10
N PRO A 41 1.16 0.64 7.44
CA PRO A 41 1.63 -0.43 8.29
C PRO A 41 1.13 -1.81 7.82
N GLY A 42 2.07 -2.75 7.63
CA GLY A 42 1.77 -4.10 7.16
C GLY A 42 1.50 -4.24 5.66
N CYS A 43 1.64 -3.15 4.88
CA CYS A 43 1.60 -3.19 3.43
C CYS A 43 2.98 -3.56 2.88
N VAL A 44 3.29 -4.85 2.96
CA VAL A 44 4.54 -5.44 2.47
C VAL A 44 4.22 -6.69 1.64
N ALA A 45 4.99 -6.94 0.59
CA ALA A 45 4.87 -8.14 -0.21
C ALA A 45 6.22 -8.60 -0.76
N GLU A 46 6.30 -9.89 -1.09
CA GLU A 46 7.46 -10.48 -1.75
C GLU A 46 7.05 -11.28 -2.98
N GLY A 47 7.93 -11.32 -3.98
CA GLY A 47 7.78 -12.10 -5.20
C GLY A 47 9.11 -12.48 -5.81
N ARG A 48 9.11 -13.52 -6.66
CA ARG A 48 10.30 -13.93 -7.42
C ARG A 48 10.71 -12.90 -8.46
N THR A 49 9.75 -12.08 -8.89
CA THR A 49 9.97 -10.96 -9.80
C THR A 49 9.44 -9.66 -9.19
N PRO A 50 9.98 -8.49 -9.57
CA PRO A 50 9.44 -7.21 -9.13
C PRO A 50 7.95 -7.03 -9.48
N TYR A 51 7.51 -7.50 -10.64
CA TYR A 51 6.11 -7.41 -11.05
C TYR A 51 5.17 -8.25 -10.18
N GLU A 52 5.60 -9.46 -9.82
CA GLU A 52 4.85 -10.31 -8.89
C GLU A 52 4.74 -9.67 -7.51
N ALA A 53 5.86 -9.15 -6.99
CA ALA A 53 5.90 -8.47 -5.70
C ALA A 53 4.98 -7.24 -5.68
N LEU A 54 5.05 -6.39 -6.72
CA LEU A 54 4.17 -5.24 -6.90
C LEU A 54 2.69 -5.65 -6.99
N THR A 55 2.36 -6.65 -7.80
CA THR A 55 0.96 -7.11 -7.94
C THR A 55 0.36 -7.54 -6.61
N ARG A 56 1.16 -8.23 -5.78
CA ARG A 56 0.76 -8.65 -4.42
C ARG A 56 0.65 -7.45 -3.48
N LEU A 57 1.58 -6.50 -3.56
CA LEU A 57 1.55 -5.26 -2.77
C LEU A 57 0.31 -4.43 -3.05
N GLU A 58 -0.04 -4.22 -4.31
CA GLU A 58 -1.20 -3.44 -4.73
C GLU A 58 -2.51 -4.05 -4.22
N ARG A 59 -2.62 -5.39 -4.26
CA ARG A 59 -3.77 -6.09 -3.67
C ARG A 59 -3.83 -5.84 -2.16
N ARG A 60 -2.70 -5.96 -1.47
CA ARG A 60 -2.62 -5.73 -0.03
C ARG A 60 -2.97 -4.28 0.35
N ARG A 61 -2.55 -3.31 -0.47
CA ARG A 61 -2.91 -1.90 -0.32
C ARG A 61 -4.43 -1.72 -0.36
N VAL A 62 -5.09 -2.30 -1.36
CA VAL A 62 -6.56 -2.20 -1.50
C VAL A 62 -7.27 -2.81 -0.29
N GLU A 63 -6.82 -3.97 0.18
CA GLU A 63 -7.37 -4.63 1.38
C GLU A 63 -7.27 -3.71 2.60
N ILE A 64 -6.07 -3.22 2.92
CA ILE A 64 -5.82 -2.35 4.09
C ILE A 64 -6.66 -1.07 4.01
N LEU A 65 -6.68 -0.40 2.86
CA LEU A 65 -7.44 0.84 2.71
C LEU A 65 -8.96 0.61 2.78
N THR A 66 -9.43 -0.54 2.31
CA THR A 66 -10.84 -0.92 2.44
C THR A 66 -11.20 -1.19 3.91
N GLU A 67 -10.32 -1.87 4.65
CA GLU A 67 -10.50 -2.12 6.09
C GLU A 67 -10.50 -0.81 6.90
N LEU A 68 -9.55 0.08 6.64
CA LEU A 68 -9.49 1.41 7.27
C LEU A 68 -10.76 2.21 6.97
N HIS A 69 -11.21 2.23 5.71
CA HIS A 69 -12.44 2.92 5.32
C HIS A 69 -13.66 2.37 6.06
N ARG A 70 -13.80 1.04 6.16
CA ARG A 70 -14.90 0.40 6.91
C ARG A 70 -14.86 0.73 8.40
N ALA A 71 -13.67 0.91 8.96
CA ALA A 71 -13.47 1.33 10.34
C ALA A 71 -13.66 2.84 10.57
N GLY A 72 -13.90 3.63 9.51
CA GLY A 72 -13.94 5.09 9.59
C GLY A 72 -12.58 5.72 9.94
N ALA A 73 -11.49 4.98 9.71
CA ALA A 73 -10.12 5.40 9.96
C ALA A 73 -9.43 5.84 8.66
N VAL A 74 -8.37 6.63 8.82
CA VAL A 74 -7.49 7.05 7.72
C VAL A 74 -6.05 6.61 8.00
N PRO A 75 -5.23 6.36 6.97
CA PRO A 75 -3.79 6.14 7.14
C PRO A 75 -3.14 7.28 7.93
N SER A 76 -2.06 6.98 8.65
CA SER A 76 -1.35 7.97 9.49
C SER A 76 -0.64 9.06 8.68
N ALA A 77 -0.21 8.76 7.46
CA ALA A 77 0.48 9.70 6.57
C ALA A 77 -0.13 9.71 5.15
N PRO A 78 -1.40 10.16 4.99
CA PRO A 78 -2.01 10.20 3.67
C PRO A 78 -1.40 11.38 2.91
N ARG A 79 -0.64 11.09 1.85
CA ARG A 79 -0.32 12.11 0.86
C ARG A 79 -1.59 12.58 0.17
N ALA A 80 -1.55 13.78 -0.42
CA ALA A 80 -2.69 14.27 -1.19
C ALA A 80 -3.01 13.30 -2.34
N PRO A 81 -4.29 12.91 -2.54
CA PRO A 81 -4.68 12.07 -3.67
C PRO A 81 -4.30 12.72 -5.01
N LEU A 82 -3.84 11.91 -5.96
CA LEU A 82 -3.61 12.38 -7.32
C LEU A 82 -4.96 12.61 -8.00
N ARG A 83 -5.19 13.85 -8.45
CA ARG A 83 -6.31 14.19 -9.35
C ARG A 83 -5.73 14.35 -10.74
N ILE A 84 -5.94 13.36 -11.59
CA ILE A 84 -5.68 13.43 -13.04
C ILE A 84 -6.95 13.87 -13.75
#